data_AF-A0AAV5VAN1-F1
#
_entry.id   AF-A0AAV5VAN1-F1
#
_cell.length_a   1.000
_cell.length_b   1.000
_cell.length_c   1.000
_cell.angle_alpha   90.00
_cell.angle_beta   90.00
_cell.angle_gamma   90.00
#
_symmetry.space_group_name_H-M   'P 1'
#
loop_
_entity.id
_entity.type
_entity.pdbx_description
1 polymer ?
#
loop_
_entity_poly.entity_id
_entity_poly.type
_entity_poly.pdbx_seq_one_letter_code
_entity_poly.pdbx_strand_id
1 'polypeptide(L)'
;MKCALIILLCIVALAVADYPLYIDELSDLVSPQDERELEFLEDDDFTPRSQLKSQADAILARQSPALQTAYQGIVARKESERQYKQQRKMQQYQARGVGNIYQQILDIEGNLSLSENQADQQKRQLERQLWRRSSADYPLYIDELADMVNKIDEQVLEMLEDDWYTPR
;
A
#
# COMPACT_ATOMS: atom_id res chain seq x y z
N MET A 1 35.38 23.24 7.97
CA MET A 1 34.74 22.13 7.24
C MET A 1 33.87 21.27 8.18
N LYS A 2 32.96 21.88 8.96
CA LYS A 2 32.07 21.17 9.89
C LYS A 2 30.59 21.26 9.48
N CYS A 3 30.29 22.11 8.50
CA CYS A 3 28.92 22.33 8.02
C CYS A 3 28.50 21.36 6.90
N ALA A 4 29.43 20.59 6.33
CA ALA A 4 29.11 19.63 5.26
C ALA A 4 28.54 18.30 5.79
N LEU A 5 28.74 17.99 7.09
CA LEU A 5 28.27 16.73 7.70
C LEU A 5 26.81 16.77 8.16
N ILE A 6 26.22 17.96 8.30
CA ILE A 6 24.80 18.11 8.71
C ILE A 6 23.86 17.99 7.51
N ILE A 7 24.31 18.34 6.29
CA ILE A 7 23.48 18.28 5.08
C ILE A 7 23.26 16.83 4.63
N LEU A 8 24.17 15.90 4.95
CA LEU A 8 24.03 14.49 4.59
C LEU A 8 22.98 13.75 5.43
N LEU A 9 22.58 14.26 6.59
CA LEU A 9 21.59 13.62 7.47
C LEU A 9 20.13 14.02 7.13
N CYS A 10 19.92 15.03 6.29
CA CYS A 10 18.59 15.53 5.93
C CYS A 10 18.05 15.02 4.58
N ILE A 11 18.80 14.19 3.84
CA ILE A 11 18.43 13.77 2.48
C ILE A 11 17.59 12.47 2.47
N VAL A 12 17.38 11.80 3.62
CA VAL A 12 16.55 10.59 3.70
C VAL A 12 15.08 10.88 4.04
N ALA A 13 14.65 12.14 4.01
CA ALA A 13 13.24 12.46 3.81
C ALA A 13 12.90 12.37 2.31
N LEU A 14 13.34 11.28 1.66
CA LEU A 14 12.75 10.89 0.40
C LEU A 14 11.29 10.59 0.72
N ALA A 15 10.39 11.24 -0.01
CA ALA A 15 8.98 10.94 -0.01
C ALA A 15 8.79 9.46 -0.35
N VAL A 16 8.86 8.60 0.68
CA VAL A 16 8.12 7.36 0.70
C VAL A 16 6.71 7.83 0.47
N ALA A 17 6.10 7.41 -0.64
CA ALA A 17 4.70 7.72 -0.88
C ALA A 17 3.97 7.33 0.41
N ASP A 18 3.26 8.27 1.04
CA ASP A 18 2.59 8.04 2.33
C ASP A 18 1.43 7.02 2.22
N TYR A 19 1.37 6.27 1.12
CA TYR A 19 0.41 5.24 0.79
C TYR A 19 1.12 4.08 0.08
N PRO A 20 0.81 2.81 0.38
CA PRO A 20 -0.16 2.34 1.38
C PRO A 20 0.26 2.71 2.81
N LEU A 21 -0.69 2.67 3.76
CA LEU A 21 -0.44 3.09 5.15
C LEU A 21 0.46 2.11 5.93
N TYR A 22 0.74 0.95 5.36
CA TYR A 22 1.57 -0.12 5.91
C TYR A 22 1.22 -0.47 7.39
N ILE A 23 -0.08 -0.48 7.72
CA ILE A 23 -0.57 -0.67 9.09
C ILE A 23 -0.36 -2.12 9.53
N ASP A 24 -0.63 -3.07 8.63
CA ASP A 24 -0.52 -4.52 8.84
C ASP A 24 0.94 -4.87 9.21
N GLU A 25 1.91 -4.30 8.50
CA GLU A 25 3.33 -4.55 8.75
C GLU A 25 3.80 -3.96 10.08
N LEU A 26 3.11 -2.95 10.61
CA LEU A 26 3.34 -2.49 11.98
C LEU A 26 2.68 -3.44 12.98
N SER A 27 1.46 -3.91 12.67
CA SER A 27 0.68 -4.83 13.50
C SER A 27 1.47 -6.10 13.85
N ASP A 28 2.12 -6.69 12.84
CA ASP A 28 2.97 -7.89 12.97
C ASP A 28 4.14 -7.76 13.96
N LEU A 29 4.57 -6.54 14.26
CA LEU A 29 5.78 -6.27 15.02
C LEU A 29 5.52 -5.84 16.46
N VAL A 30 4.33 -5.30 16.74
CA VAL A 30 4.03 -4.64 18.01
C VAL A 30 3.46 -5.61 19.06
N SER A 31 3.20 -5.08 20.25
CA SER A 31 2.55 -5.87 21.30
C SER A 31 1.07 -6.13 20.97
N PRO A 32 0.44 -7.18 21.53
CA PRO A 32 -0.97 -7.47 21.29
C PRO A 32 -1.95 -6.34 21.67
N GLN A 33 -1.53 -5.40 22.53
CA GLN A 33 -2.34 -4.23 22.83
C GLN A 33 -2.35 -3.24 21.66
N ASP A 34 -1.18 -2.99 21.08
CA ASP A 34 -0.98 -2.03 20.00
C ASP A 34 -1.49 -2.61 18.68
N GLU A 35 -1.33 -3.91 18.48
CA GLU A 35 -1.87 -4.69 17.35
C GLU A 35 -3.39 -4.49 17.24
N ARG A 36 -4.13 -4.64 18.34
CA ARG A 36 -5.57 -4.37 18.36
C ARG A 36 -5.93 -2.92 18.02
N GLU A 37 -5.12 -1.95 18.45
CA GLU A 37 -5.35 -0.56 18.07
C GLU A 37 -5.15 -0.37 16.56
N LEU A 38 -4.16 -1.05 15.97
CA LEU A 38 -3.87 -0.99 14.53
C LEU A 38 -4.93 -1.70 13.68
N GLU A 39 -5.44 -2.84 14.12
CA GLU A 39 -6.56 -3.57 13.46
C GLU A 39 -7.79 -2.66 13.31
N PHE A 40 -8.14 -1.90 14.35
CA PHE A 40 -9.23 -0.91 14.26
C PHE A 40 -8.96 0.21 13.25
N LEU A 41 -7.68 0.59 13.04
CA LEU A 41 -7.33 1.60 12.05
C LEU A 41 -7.35 1.03 10.63
N GLU A 42 -6.97 -0.23 10.47
CA GLU A 42 -6.99 -0.96 9.19
C GLU A 42 -8.42 -1.15 8.68
N ASP A 43 -9.34 -1.50 9.58
CA ASP A 43 -10.76 -1.71 9.27
C ASP A 43 -11.56 -0.41 9.04
N ASP A 44 -10.99 0.77 9.33
CA ASP A 44 -11.69 2.05 9.19
C ASP A 44 -11.69 2.58 7.74
N ASP A 45 -12.69 2.15 6.99
CA ASP A 45 -12.93 2.57 5.61
C ASP A 45 -13.39 4.03 5.42
N PHE A 46 -13.77 4.73 6.49
CA PHE A 46 -14.52 5.99 6.41
C PHE A 46 -13.74 7.21 6.88
N THR A 47 -12.73 7.01 7.72
CA THR A 47 -11.83 8.07 8.16
C THR A 47 -10.82 8.39 7.05
N PRO A 48 -10.48 9.69 6.83
CA PRO A 48 -9.41 10.05 5.90
C PRO A 48 -8.10 9.33 6.23
N ARG A 49 -7.46 8.73 5.23
CA ARG A 49 -6.24 7.93 5.42
C ARG A 49 -5.10 8.72 6.05
N SER A 50 -5.06 10.04 5.89
CA SER A 50 -4.11 10.92 6.58
C SER A 50 -4.28 10.94 8.10
N GLN A 51 -5.52 10.82 8.59
CA GLN A 51 -5.80 10.74 10.03
C GLN A 51 -5.46 9.35 10.57
N LEU A 52 -5.76 8.28 9.81
CA LEU A 52 -5.34 6.92 10.16
C LEU A 52 -3.82 6.81 10.21
N LYS A 53 -3.13 7.38 9.22
CA LYS A 53 -1.66 7.49 9.21
C LYS A 53 -1.13 8.16 10.48
N SER A 54 -1.71 9.30 10.87
CA SER A 54 -1.26 10.01 12.07
C SER A 54 -1.44 9.18 13.35
N GLN A 55 -2.44 8.31 13.41
CA GLN A 55 -2.66 7.42 14.55
C GLN A 55 -1.66 6.25 14.53
N ALA A 56 -1.45 5.62 13.38
CA ALA A 56 -0.42 4.58 13.21
C ALA A 56 0.99 5.11 13.51
N ASP A 57 1.33 6.32 13.04
CA ASP A 57 2.60 6.98 13.33
C ASP A 57 2.80 7.21 14.85
N ALA A 58 1.72 7.49 15.60
CA ALA A 58 1.78 7.65 17.05
C ALA A 58 2.03 6.30 17.76
N ILE A 59 1.44 5.21 17.26
CA ILE A 59 1.70 3.84 17.74
C ILE A 59 3.15 3.43 17.42
N LEU A 60 3.66 3.74 16.22
CA LEU A 60 5.05 3.50 15.86
C LEU A 60 6.02 4.28 16.77
N ALA A 61 5.70 5.54 17.06
CA ALA A 61 6.55 6.42 17.87
C ALA A 61 6.73 5.94 19.32
N ARG A 62 5.76 5.18 19.88
CA ARG A 62 5.88 4.57 21.22
C ARG A 62 6.68 3.26 21.23
N GLN A 63 6.98 2.68 20.07
CA GLN A 63 7.76 1.45 19.96
C GLN A 63 9.25 1.64 20.29
N SER A 64 9.92 0.52 20.55
CA SER A 64 11.37 0.52 20.74
C SER A 64 12.11 0.96 19.45
N PRO A 65 13.31 1.57 19.54
CA PRO A 65 14.08 1.96 18.37
C PRO A 65 14.41 0.81 17.40
N ALA A 66 14.61 -0.40 17.96
CA ALA A 66 14.88 -1.60 17.15
C ALA A 66 13.68 -1.96 16.27
N LEU A 67 12.47 -1.86 16.82
CA LEU A 67 11.22 -2.19 16.14
C LEU A 67 10.88 -1.12 15.09
N GLN A 68 11.10 0.16 15.39
CA GLN A 68 11.00 1.24 14.41
C GLN A 68 11.94 1.03 13.21
N THR A 69 13.16 0.57 13.47
CA THR A 69 14.15 0.28 12.42
C THR A 69 13.72 -0.94 11.58
N ALA A 70 13.18 -1.99 12.22
CA ALA A 70 12.66 -3.17 11.53
C ALA A 70 11.49 -2.79 10.61
N TYR A 71 10.54 -2.03 11.11
CA TYR A 71 9.40 -1.51 10.34
C TYR A 71 9.84 -0.71 9.12
N GLN A 72 10.77 0.24 9.28
CA GLN A 72 11.32 1.02 8.16
C GLN A 72 11.95 0.13 7.08
N GLY A 73 12.64 -0.94 7.47
CA GLY A 73 13.20 -1.91 6.53
C GLY A 73 12.14 -2.65 5.72
N ILE A 74 11.02 -3.03 6.35
CA ILE A 74 9.89 -3.69 5.69
C ILE A 74 9.21 -2.73 4.72
N VAL A 75 8.88 -1.52 5.17
CA VAL A 75 8.25 -0.48 4.33
C VAL A 75 9.11 -0.17 3.11
N ALA A 76 10.43 0.00 3.28
CA ALA A 76 11.33 0.27 2.16
C ALA A 76 11.33 -0.85 1.11
N ARG A 77 11.24 -2.12 1.54
CA ARG A 77 11.15 -3.27 0.64
C ARG A 77 9.82 -3.28 -0.12
N LYS A 78 8.69 -3.19 0.60
CA LYS A 78 7.35 -3.22 -0.01
C LYS A 78 7.13 -2.04 -0.96
N GLU A 79 7.64 -0.85 -0.62
CA GLU A 79 7.53 0.32 -1.49
C GLU A 79 8.33 0.14 -2.80
N SER A 80 9.52 -0.46 -2.73
CA SER A 80 10.30 -0.79 -3.93
C SER A 80 9.57 -1.77 -4.86
N GLU A 81 8.98 -2.83 -4.28
CA GLU A 81 8.17 -3.80 -5.02
C GLU A 81 6.93 -3.15 -5.65
N ARG A 82 6.23 -2.31 -4.89
CA ARG A 82 5.07 -1.56 -5.35
C ARG A 82 5.43 -0.63 -6.51
N GLN A 83 6.50 0.16 -6.38
CA GLN A 83 6.95 1.06 -7.44
C GLN A 83 7.30 0.29 -8.72
N TYR A 84 7.96 -0.86 -8.60
CA TYR A 84 8.24 -1.73 -9.74
C TYR A 84 6.95 -2.24 -10.41
N LYS A 85 5.99 -2.76 -9.63
CA LYS A 85 4.69 -3.21 -10.14
C LYS A 85 3.93 -2.07 -10.83
N GLN A 86 3.90 -0.88 -10.22
CA GLN A 86 3.24 0.30 -10.77
C GLN A 86 3.87 0.78 -12.08
N GLN A 87 5.20 0.80 -12.18
CA GLN A 87 5.91 1.15 -13.42
C GLN A 87 5.59 0.18 -14.55
N ARG A 88 5.58 -1.13 -14.26
CA ARG A 88 5.21 -2.16 -15.24
C ARG A 88 3.78 -2.00 -15.73
N LYS A 89 2.82 -1.84 -14.81
CA LYS A 89 1.41 -1.60 -15.15
C LYS A 89 1.26 -0.31 -15.97
N MET A 90 1.92 0.78 -15.56
CA MET A 90 1.89 2.04 -16.31
C MET A 90 2.33 1.86 -17.76
N GLN A 91 3.43 1.14 -18.03
CA GLN A 91 3.88 0.87 -19.39
C GLN A 91 2.84 0.09 -20.21
N GLN A 92 2.19 -0.92 -19.62
CA GLN A 92 1.12 -1.68 -20.27
C GLN A 92 -0.09 -0.79 -20.61
N TYR A 93 -0.53 0.04 -19.67
CA TYR A 93 -1.65 0.96 -19.87
C TYR A 93 -1.31 2.06 -20.89
N GLN A 94 -0.07 2.56 -20.90
CA GLN A 94 0.42 3.50 -21.91
C GLN A 94 0.43 2.88 -23.31
N ALA A 95 0.93 1.66 -23.46
CA ALA A 95 0.95 0.93 -24.74
C ALA A 95 -0.46 0.72 -25.31
N ARG A 96 -1.48 0.67 -24.44
CA ARG A 96 -2.91 0.53 -24.79
C ARG A 96 -3.63 1.87 -24.95
N GLY A 97 -2.93 3.01 -24.86
CA GLY A 97 -3.52 4.34 -25.01
C GLY A 97 -4.43 4.79 -23.85
N VAL A 98 -4.35 4.09 -22.70
CA VAL A 98 -5.16 4.35 -21.49
C VAL A 98 -4.30 4.71 -20.27
N GLY A 99 -3.04 5.05 -20.48
CA GLY A 99 -2.10 5.44 -19.41
C GLY A 99 -2.58 6.62 -18.56
N ASN A 100 -3.37 7.53 -19.14
CA ASN A 100 -3.94 8.65 -18.41
C ASN A 100 -4.96 8.22 -17.34
N ILE A 101 -5.73 7.17 -17.58
CA ILE A 101 -6.70 6.65 -16.60
C ILE A 101 -5.97 5.92 -15.48
N TYR A 102 -4.93 5.14 -15.82
CA TYR A 102 -4.10 4.49 -14.81
C TYR A 102 -3.37 5.51 -13.92
N GLN A 103 -2.87 6.61 -14.49
CA GLN A 103 -2.31 7.70 -13.69
C GLN A 103 -3.32 8.26 -12.68
N GLN A 104 -4.58 8.46 -13.09
CA GLN A 104 -5.63 8.93 -12.16
C GLN A 104 -5.91 7.94 -11.03
N ILE A 105 -5.82 6.63 -11.30
CA ILE A 105 -5.92 5.60 -10.25
C ILE A 105 -4.78 5.77 -9.24
N LEU A 106 -3.54 5.94 -9.72
CA LEU A 106 -2.38 6.17 -8.84
C LEU A 106 -2.51 7.47 -8.02
N ASP A 107 -3.05 8.53 -8.63
CA ASP A 107 -3.27 9.80 -7.95
C ASP A 107 -4.32 9.65 -6.83
N ILE A 108 -5.38 8.85 -7.05
CA ILE A 108 -6.38 8.51 -6.02
C ILE A 108 -5.77 7.67 -4.91
N GLU A 109 -4.98 6.65 -5.27
CA GLU A 109 -4.27 5.79 -4.32
C GLU A 109 -3.40 6.63 -3.38
N GLY A 110 -2.56 7.52 -3.92
CA GLY A 110 -1.69 8.40 -3.14
C GLY A 110 -2.39 9.53 -2.39
N ASN A 111 -3.69 9.77 -2.64
CA ASN A 111 -4.41 10.86 -1.99
C ASN A 111 -4.93 10.46 -0.60
N LEU A 112 -4.12 10.72 0.41
CA LEU A 112 -4.47 10.44 1.81
C LEU A 112 -5.62 11.28 2.38
N SER A 113 -6.06 12.34 1.70
CA SER A 113 -7.24 13.09 2.15
C SER A 113 -8.55 12.32 1.95
N LEU A 114 -8.53 11.27 1.12
CA LEU A 114 -9.64 10.36 0.92
C LEU A 114 -9.61 9.25 1.96
N SER A 115 -10.80 8.84 2.42
CA SER A 115 -10.97 7.55 3.09
C SER A 115 -10.79 6.40 2.08
N GLU A 116 -10.58 5.18 2.55
CA GLU A 116 -10.46 4.03 1.64
C GLU A 116 -11.73 3.85 0.83
N ASN A 117 -12.91 3.93 1.46
CA ASN A 117 -14.20 3.86 0.77
C ASN A 117 -14.34 4.89 -0.37
N GLN A 118 -13.91 6.14 -0.12
CA GLN A 118 -13.96 7.20 -1.12
C GLN A 118 -12.98 6.95 -2.27
N ALA A 119 -11.75 6.54 -1.97
CA ALA A 119 -10.74 6.18 -2.96
C ALA A 119 -11.26 5.03 -3.83
N ASP A 120 -11.82 3.99 -3.22
CA ASP A 120 -12.43 2.85 -3.86
C ASP A 120 -13.59 3.20 -4.79
N GLN A 121 -14.49 4.07 -4.35
CA GLN A 121 -15.59 4.53 -5.19
C GLN A 121 -15.06 5.25 -6.44
N GLN A 122 -14.02 6.09 -6.31
CA GLN A 122 -13.41 6.80 -7.42
C GLN A 122 -12.64 5.85 -8.35
N LYS A 123 -11.85 4.91 -7.82
CA LYS A 123 -11.16 3.85 -8.60
C LYS A 123 -12.17 3.05 -9.42
N ARG A 124 -13.26 2.56 -8.81
CA ARG A 124 -14.33 1.82 -9.51
C ARG A 124 -15.01 2.63 -10.61
N GLN A 125 -15.10 3.95 -10.48
CA GLN A 125 -15.63 4.80 -11.55
C GLN A 125 -14.70 4.83 -12.77
N LEU A 126 -13.39 4.92 -12.54
CA LEU A 126 -12.37 4.91 -13.60
C LEU A 126 -12.24 3.53 -14.27
N GLU A 127 -12.30 2.46 -13.49
CA GLU A 127 -12.32 1.08 -14.00
C GLU A 127 -13.52 0.83 -14.92
N ARG A 128 -14.71 1.34 -14.57
CA ARG A 128 -15.86 1.27 -15.48
C ARG A 128 -15.65 2.05 -16.77
N GLN A 129 -14.90 3.15 -16.75
CA GLN A 129 -14.54 3.88 -17.97
C GLN A 129 -13.54 3.08 -18.82
N LEU A 130 -12.55 2.45 -18.19
CA LEU A 130 -11.63 1.51 -18.85
C LEU A 130 -12.39 0.37 -19.52
N TRP A 131 -13.33 -0.25 -18.79
CA TRP A 131 -14.14 -1.34 -19.31
C TRP A 131 -14.95 -0.92 -20.55
N ARG A 132 -15.64 0.23 -20.50
CA ARG A 132 -16.40 0.75 -21.65
C ARG A 132 -15.52 1.04 -22.87
N ARG A 133 -14.25 1.41 -22.64
CA ARG A 133 -13.30 1.74 -23.71
C ARG A 133 -12.60 0.50 -24.26
N SER A 134 -12.37 -0.51 -23.42
CA SER A 134 -11.76 -1.80 -23.78
C SER A 134 -12.76 -2.85 -24.27
N SER A 135 -14.06 -2.72 -24.01
CA SER A 135 -15.07 -3.63 -24.57
C SER A 135 -15.23 -3.54 -26.10
N ALA A 136 -14.42 -2.71 -26.77
CA ALA A 136 -14.22 -2.69 -28.21
C ALA A 136 -12.98 -3.49 -28.68
N ASP A 137 -12.02 -3.81 -27.79
CA ASP A 137 -10.80 -4.60 -28.05
C ASP A 137 -10.25 -5.18 -26.71
N TYR A 138 -10.36 -6.49 -26.48
CA TYR A 138 -9.92 -7.17 -25.24
C TYR A 138 -8.41 -7.51 -25.26
N PRO A 139 -7.63 -7.11 -24.25
CA PRO A 139 -6.93 -8.10 -23.40
C PRO A 139 -6.60 -7.61 -21.95
N LEU A 140 -7.39 -6.73 -21.32
CA LEU A 140 -7.10 -6.26 -19.94
C LEU A 140 -7.25 -7.36 -18.87
N TYR A 141 -8.10 -8.36 -19.11
CA TYR A 141 -8.53 -9.29 -18.06
C TYR A 141 -7.58 -10.45 -17.76
N ILE A 142 -6.67 -10.85 -18.65
CA ILE A 142 -5.83 -12.03 -18.35
C ILE A 142 -4.79 -11.71 -17.28
N ASP A 143 -4.18 -10.53 -17.33
CA ASP A 143 -3.18 -10.10 -16.35
C ASP A 143 -3.83 -9.69 -15.02
N GLU A 144 -4.99 -9.04 -15.03
CA GLU A 144 -5.74 -8.68 -13.82
C GLU A 144 -6.34 -9.90 -13.13
N LEU A 145 -6.88 -10.88 -13.89
CA LEU A 145 -7.30 -12.15 -13.33
C LEU A 145 -6.11 -12.95 -12.79
N ALA A 146 -4.95 -12.90 -13.45
CA ALA A 146 -3.74 -13.53 -12.93
C ALA A 146 -3.26 -12.86 -11.63
N ASP A 147 -3.31 -11.53 -11.53
CA ASP A 147 -2.97 -10.78 -10.31
C ASP A 147 -4.00 -11.05 -9.20
N MET A 148 -5.30 -11.15 -9.54
CA MET A 148 -6.37 -11.53 -8.60
C MET A 148 -6.23 -12.99 -8.13
N VAL A 149 -5.90 -13.92 -9.02
CA VAL A 149 -5.65 -15.33 -8.67
C VAL A 149 -4.41 -15.42 -7.79
N ASN A 150 -3.32 -14.70 -8.10
CA ASN A 150 -2.14 -14.66 -7.23
C ASN A 150 -2.46 -14.04 -5.87
N LYS A 151 -3.31 -12.99 -5.81
CA LYS A 151 -3.73 -12.37 -4.56
C LYS A 151 -4.63 -13.28 -3.73
N ILE A 152 -5.47 -14.09 -4.38
CA ILE A 152 -6.25 -15.15 -3.73
C ILE A 152 -5.31 -16.27 -3.23
N ASP A 153 -4.30 -16.66 -4.01
CA ASP A 153 -3.31 -17.67 -3.59
C ASP A 153 -2.46 -17.18 -2.41
N GLU A 154 -2.06 -15.90 -2.37
CA GLU A 154 -1.38 -15.28 -1.22
C GLU A 154 -2.30 -15.25 0.02
N GLN A 155 -3.55 -14.80 -0.11
CA GLN A 155 -4.52 -14.82 1.00
C GLN A 155 -4.85 -16.24 1.48
N VAL A 156 -4.92 -17.21 0.57
CA VAL A 156 -5.15 -18.63 0.92
C VAL A 156 -3.91 -19.24 1.57
N LEU A 157 -2.69 -18.83 1.17
CA LEU A 157 -1.45 -19.24 1.84
C LEU A 157 -1.35 -18.67 3.25
N GLU A 158 -1.66 -17.39 3.44
CA GLU A 158 -1.71 -16.74 4.75
C GLU A 158 -2.76 -17.40 5.66
N MET A 159 -3.96 -17.69 5.14
CA MET A 159 -4.99 -18.44 5.88
C MET A 159 -4.58 -19.88 6.24
N LEU A 160 -3.67 -20.51 5.49
CA LEU A 160 -3.21 -21.88 5.75
C LEU A 160 -1.99 -21.92 6.67
N GLU A 161 -1.23 -20.83 6.78
CA GLU A 161 -0.09 -20.71 7.71
C GLU A 161 -0.54 -20.52 9.17
N ASP A 162 -1.69 -19.87 9.40
CA ASP A 162 -2.24 -19.66 10.75
C ASP A 162 -2.82 -20.94 11.41
N ASP A 163 -3.24 -21.94 10.61
CA ASP A 163 -3.90 -23.16 11.13
C ASP A 163 -2.91 -24.30 11.52
N TRP A 164 -1.60 -24.19 11.23
CA TRP A 164 -0.67 -25.33 11.31
C TRP A 164 0.63 -25.16 12.12
N TYR A 165 0.69 -24.28 13.13
CA TYR A 165 1.80 -24.31 14.09
C TYR A 165 1.40 -24.15 15.56
N THR A 166 0.83 -25.22 16.15
CA THR A 166 0.92 -25.47 17.59
C THR A 166 1.77 -26.70 17.87
N PRO A 167 3.10 -26.57 18.14
CA PRO A 167 3.85 -27.64 18.78
C PRO A 167 3.41 -27.71 20.25
N ARG A 168 2.77 -28.82 20.62
CA ARG A 168 2.63 -29.23 22.04
C ARG A 168 3.96 -29.67 22.62
#